data_AF-A0A0E0N8N0-F1
#
_entry.id   AF-A0A0E0N8N0-F1
#
_cell.length_a   1.000
_cell.length_b   1.000
_cell.length_c   1.000
_cell.angle_alpha   90.00
_cell.angle_beta   90.00
_cell.angle_gamma   90.00
#
_symmetry.space_group_name_H-M   'P 1'
#
loop_
_entity.id
_entity.type
_entity.pdbx_description
1 polymer ?
#
loop_
_entity_poly.entity_id
_entity_poly.type
_entity_poly.pdbx_seq_one_letter_code
_entity_poly.pdbx_strand_id
1 'polypeptide(L)'
;MATDGDALESQAAAAAEAARELREAAASLVARRSADEDALRRRATALDADLRRLQASLSTLAPTTLDKVEEELERARVTISDSDVAAFLPSKRNGKFLKTFVGPVNVRVARKEDKLRVKDEYNNYRDRAAYMFLLFPSILLLLRWWIWDGCLPALAVQMYQAWLLFLYTSFALRENVLIVNGSDIRPWWIYHHYLAMLMALVSLTWEIKGQPDCSSKQRGVQLFLRWAIMQGIAMHLQNRYQRQRLRTRIALGKAKRMDVVAGETAGVEGQLLLLYPVLFTLQVVVCGILLVVMAVGNFVNTMETLMLKLRFKAKMKRAKSRQDLSRQHQN
;
A
#
# COMPACT_ATOMS: atom_id res chain seq x y z
N MET A 1 -31.92 -52.15 27.21
CA MET A 1 -30.87 -51.32 26.58
C MET A 1 -31.45 -50.32 25.56
N ALA A 2 -32.62 -49.72 25.83
CA ALA A 2 -33.24 -48.70 24.96
C ALA A 2 -33.12 -47.27 25.54
N THR A 3 -32.39 -47.10 26.64
CA THR A 3 -32.42 -45.87 27.46
C THR A 3 -31.31 -44.87 27.14
N ASP A 4 -30.20 -45.31 26.54
CA ASP A 4 -29.05 -44.43 26.25
C ASP A 4 -29.22 -43.65 24.93
N GLY A 5 -29.92 -44.21 23.94
CA GLY A 5 -30.17 -43.57 22.64
C GLY A 5 -31.15 -42.42 22.74
N ASP A 6 -32.32 -42.65 23.35
CA ASP A 6 -33.37 -41.64 23.52
C ASP A 6 -32.89 -40.47 24.40
N ALA A 7 -32.09 -40.76 25.43
CA ALA A 7 -31.48 -39.73 26.27
C ALA A 7 -30.48 -38.87 25.47
N LEU A 8 -29.68 -39.48 24.60
CA LEU A 8 -28.73 -38.77 23.74
C LEU A 8 -29.45 -37.92 22.68
N GLU A 9 -30.54 -38.44 22.10
CA GLU A 9 -31.37 -37.71 21.13
C GLU A 9 -32.04 -36.49 21.77
N SER A 10 -32.59 -36.65 22.97
CA SER A 10 -33.15 -35.53 23.74
C SER A 10 -32.09 -34.48 24.09
N GLN A 11 -30.88 -34.89 24.46
CA GLN A 11 -29.77 -33.96 24.73
C GLN A 11 -29.31 -33.23 23.46
N ALA A 12 -29.24 -33.92 22.32
CA ALA A 12 -28.90 -33.33 21.04
C ALA A 12 -29.96 -32.31 20.58
N ALA A 13 -31.26 -32.63 20.76
CA ALA A 13 -32.35 -31.71 20.48
C ALA A 13 -32.31 -30.46 21.37
N ALA A 14 -32.06 -30.63 22.67
CA ALA A 14 -31.89 -29.51 23.59
C ALA A 14 -30.69 -28.61 23.24
N ALA A 15 -29.56 -29.21 22.85
CA ALA A 15 -28.38 -28.48 22.41
C ALA A 15 -28.62 -27.72 21.09
N ALA A 16 -29.35 -28.31 20.14
CA ALA A 16 -29.73 -27.66 18.90
C ALA A 16 -30.65 -26.45 19.13
N GLU A 17 -31.60 -26.57 20.06
CA GLU A 17 -32.50 -25.48 20.42
C GLU A 17 -31.74 -24.35 21.14
N ALA A 18 -30.87 -24.67 22.09
CA ALA A 18 -30.01 -23.68 22.74
C ALA A 18 -29.10 -22.94 21.73
N ALA A 19 -28.57 -23.65 20.72
CA ALA A 19 -27.80 -23.02 19.65
C ALA A 19 -28.66 -22.09 18.77
N ARG A 20 -29.93 -22.45 18.52
CA ARG A 20 -30.88 -21.63 17.77
C ARG A 20 -31.21 -20.35 18.54
N GLU A 21 -31.54 -20.47 19.82
CA GLU A 21 -31.79 -19.34 20.72
C GLU A 21 -30.58 -18.41 20.78
N LEU A 22 -29.37 -18.95 20.94
CA LEU A 22 -28.15 -18.16 20.97
C LEU A 22 -27.90 -17.41 19.65
N ARG A 23 -28.17 -18.06 18.50
CA ARG A 23 -28.06 -17.44 17.18
C ARG A 23 -29.06 -16.28 17.02
N GLU A 24 -30.30 -16.47 17.46
CA GLU A 24 -31.34 -15.44 17.42
C GLU A 24 -31.03 -14.26 18.34
N ALA A 25 -30.55 -14.54 19.56
CA ALA A 25 -30.07 -13.53 20.49
C ALA A 25 -28.90 -12.73 19.88
N ALA A 26 -27.92 -13.40 19.27
CA ALA A 26 -26.80 -12.75 18.59
C ALA A 26 -27.25 -11.90 17.40
N ALA A 27 -28.15 -12.40 16.56
CA ALA A 27 -28.71 -11.66 15.43
C ALA A 27 -29.46 -10.39 15.91
N SER A 28 -30.24 -10.51 16.98
CA SER A 28 -30.96 -9.37 17.58
C SER A 28 -29.99 -8.31 18.11
N LEU A 29 -28.90 -8.72 18.76
CA LEU A 29 -27.87 -7.81 19.28
C LEU A 29 -27.15 -7.08 18.14
N VAL A 30 -26.79 -7.80 17.07
CA VAL A 30 -26.16 -7.21 15.88
C VAL A 30 -27.10 -6.20 15.22
N ALA A 31 -28.39 -6.52 15.08
CA ALA A 31 -29.37 -5.62 14.49
C ALA A 31 -29.54 -4.32 15.31
N ARG A 32 -29.67 -4.44 16.64
CA ARG A 32 -29.75 -3.29 17.55
C ARG A 32 -28.51 -2.41 17.46
N ARG A 33 -27.32 -3.03 17.55
CA ARG A 33 -26.04 -2.33 17.43
C ARG A 33 -25.91 -1.60 16.10
N SER A 34 -26.30 -2.22 14.99
CA SER A 34 -26.29 -1.58 13.67
C SER A 34 -27.20 -0.36 13.63
N ALA A 35 -28.42 -0.47 14.18
CA ALA A 35 -29.37 0.64 14.22
C ALA A 35 -28.85 1.81 15.06
N ASP A 36 -28.24 1.53 16.22
CA ASP A 36 -27.65 2.54 17.10
C ASP A 36 -26.43 3.21 16.44
N GLU A 37 -25.56 2.43 15.79
CA GLU A 37 -24.41 2.95 15.04
C GLU A 37 -24.87 3.87 13.88
N ASP A 38 -25.93 3.52 13.16
CA ASP A 38 -26.48 4.33 12.07
C ASP A 38 -27.21 5.59 12.58
N ALA A 39 -27.88 5.52 13.73
CA ALA A 39 -28.43 6.69 14.39
C ALA A 39 -27.32 7.68 14.81
N LEU A 40 -26.25 7.18 15.41
CA LEU A 40 -25.11 7.99 15.81
C LEU A 40 -24.35 8.58 14.60
N ARG A 41 -24.18 7.79 13.53
CA ARG A 41 -23.60 8.24 12.25
C ARG A 41 -24.37 9.39 11.62
N ARG A 42 -25.70 9.33 11.61
CA ARG A 42 -26.55 10.44 11.12
C ARG A 42 -26.33 11.70 11.94
N ARG A 43 -26.32 11.60 13.27
CA ARG A 43 -26.08 12.75 14.18
C ARG A 43 -24.69 13.36 13.99
N ALA A 44 -23.64 12.52 13.93
CA ALA A 44 -22.27 12.97 13.72
C ALA A 44 -22.10 13.67 12.35
N THR A 45 -22.72 13.13 11.29
CA THR A 45 -22.68 13.71 9.95
C THR A 45 -23.42 15.06 9.89
N ALA A 46 -24.58 15.17 10.54
CA ALA A 46 -25.31 16.43 10.63
C ALA A 46 -24.49 17.50 11.35
N LEU A 47 -23.85 17.14 12.48
CA LEU A 47 -22.99 18.06 13.23
C LEU A 47 -21.78 18.53 12.42
N ASP A 48 -21.10 17.65 11.69
CA ASP A 48 -19.98 18.04 10.81
C ASP A 48 -20.43 18.96 9.67
N ALA A 49 -21.61 18.73 9.10
CA ALA A 49 -22.19 19.60 8.09
C ALA A 49 -22.53 20.99 8.67
N ASP A 50 -23.08 21.04 9.88
CA ASP A 50 -23.38 22.30 10.57
C ASP A 50 -22.09 23.08 10.91
N LEU A 51 -21.05 22.40 11.42
CA LEU A 51 -19.75 23.04 11.69
C LEU A 51 -19.13 23.61 10.41
N ARG A 52 -19.18 22.88 9.28
CA ARG A 52 -18.71 23.38 7.98
C ARG A 52 -19.51 24.59 7.50
N ARG A 53 -20.83 24.57 7.70
CA ARG A 53 -21.71 25.70 7.36
C ARG A 53 -21.32 26.93 8.19
N LEU A 54 -21.15 26.77 9.50
CA LEU A 54 -20.71 27.86 10.39
C LEU A 54 -19.32 28.38 9.99
N GLN A 55 -18.38 27.49 9.63
CA GLN A 55 -17.06 27.90 9.15
C GLN A 55 -17.14 28.72 7.86
N ALA A 56 -18.03 28.37 6.94
CA ALA A 56 -18.25 29.14 5.71
C ALA A 56 -18.85 30.53 5.99
N SER A 57 -19.66 30.66 7.05
CA SER A 57 -20.27 31.93 7.48
C SER A 57 -19.31 32.87 8.21
N LEU A 58 -18.14 32.38 8.68
CA LEU A 58 -17.14 33.20 9.39
C LEU A 58 -16.71 34.43 8.59
N SER A 59 -16.63 34.32 7.26
CA SER A 59 -16.24 35.43 6.37
C SER A 59 -17.16 36.65 6.42
N THR A 60 -18.35 36.53 7.02
CA THR A 60 -19.34 37.62 7.14
C THR A 60 -19.36 38.29 8.52
N LEU A 61 -18.55 37.83 9.49
CA LEU A 61 -18.53 38.37 10.85
C LEU A 61 -17.57 39.54 11.02
N ALA A 62 -17.89 40.40 12.00
CA ALA A 62 -17.00 41.47 12.46
C ALA A 62 -15.77 40.88 13.19
N PRO A 63 -14.60 41.57 13.17
CA PRO A 63 -13.35 41.02 13.72
C PRO A 63 -13.43 40.60 15.19
N THR A 64 -14.21 41.32 16.01
CA THR A 64 -14.33 41.07 17.45
C THR A 64 -15.15 39.83 17.81
N THR A 65 -16.08 39.42 16.94
CA THR A 65 -16.87 38.19 17.10
C THR A 65 -16.26 37.01 16.34
N LEU A 66 -15.47 37.29 15.30
CA LEU A 66 -14.77 36.29 14.50
C LEU A 66 -13.87 35.40 15.37
N ASP A 67 -12.94 36.01 16.13
CA ASP A 67 -11.94 35.27 16.91
C ASP A 67 -12.59 34.32 17.93
N LYS A 68 -13.66 34.78 18.60
CA LYS A 68 -14.39 33.96 19.60
C LYS A 68 -15.13 32.80 18.96
N VAL A 69 -15.81 33.04 17.83
CA VAL A 69 -16.56 31.99 17.14
C VAL A 69 -15.62 30.98 16.50
N GLU A 70 -14.49 31.44 15.96
CA GLU A 70 -13.45 30.57 15.38
C GLU A 70 -12.81 29.68 16.46
N GLU A 71 -12.49 30.22 17.64
CA GLU A 71 -11.95 29.43 18.75
C GLU A 71 -12.94 28.33 19.20
N GLU A 72 -14.21 28.66 19.40
CA GLU A 72 -15.23 27.68 19.81
C GLU A 72 -15.50 26.64 18.71
N LEU A 73 -15.46 27.05 17.44
CA LEU A 73 -15.62 26.14 16.31
C LEU A 73 -14.46 25.16 16.21
N GLU A 74 -13.23 25.64 16.37
CA GLU A 74 -12.04 24.78 16.39
C GLU A 74 -12.04 23.86 17.63
N ARG A 75 -12.46 24.34 18.80
CA ARG A 75 -12.64 23.48 19.99
C ARG A 75 -13.65 22.36 19.75
N ALA A 76 -14.80 22.67 19.16
CA ALA A 76 -15.83 21.68 18.81
C ALA A 76 -15.28 20.64 17.81
N ARG A 77 -14.50 21.10 16.82
CA ARG A 77 -13.90 20.26 15.79
C ARG A 77 -12.83 19.32 16.35
N VAL A 78 -11.96 19.82 17.23
CA VAL A 78 -10.96 19.02 17.95
C VAL A 78 -11.64 17.97 18.82
N THR A 79 -12.69 18.36 19.54
CA THR A 79 -13.47 17.43 20.39
C THR A 79 -14.07 16.28 19.58
N ILE A 80 -14.63 16.59 18.42
CA ILE A 80 -15.19 15.58 17.51
C ILE A 80 -14.08 14.70 16.90
N SER A 81 -12.93 15.28 16.53
CA SER A 81 -11.84 14.51 15.91
C SER A 81 -11.08 13.61 16.87
N ASP A 82 -10.97 14.01 18.14
CA ASP A 82 -10.19 13.28 19.15
C ASP A 82 -11.02 12.25 19.94
N SER A 83 -12.35 12.40 19.91
CA SER A 83 -13.32 11.46 20.47
C SER A 83 -13.68 10.32 19.53
N ASP A 84 -14.40 9.32 20.04
CA ASP A 84 -14.89 8.18 19.25
C ASP A 84 -15.93 8.59 18.19
N VAL A 85 -16.50 9.80 18.31
CA VAL A 85 -17.39 10.41 17.31
C VAL A 85 -16.71 10.48 15.94
N ALA A 86 -15.39 10.67 15.90
CA ALA A 86 -14.62 10.69 14.67
C ALA A 86 -14.91 9.46 13.80
N ALA A 87 -15.07 8.27 14.38
CA ALA A 87 -15.34 7.02 13.65
C ALA A 87 -16.66 7.02 12.86
N PHE A 88 -17.60 7.89 13.24
CA PHE A 88 -18.93 8.00 12.66
C PHE A 88 -19.05 9.09 11.59
N LEU A 89 -18.03 9.95 11.43
CA LEU A 89 -18.02 11.00 10.41
C LEU A 89 -17.90 10.43 8.98
N PRO A 90 -18.34 11.16 7.94
CA PRO A 90 -18.07 10.81 6.55
C PRO A 90 -16.56 10.67 6.32
N SER A 91 -16.11 9.51 5.83
CA SER A 91 -14.68 9.30 5.53
C SER A 91 -14.30 9.88 4.17
N LYS A 92 -12.99 10.11 3.97
CA LYS A 92 -12.46 10.16 2.59
C LYS A 92 -12.87 8.86 1.91
N ARG A 93 -13.58 8.95 0.78
CA ARG A 93 -13.98 7.77 -0.01
C ARG A 93 -12.74 6.96 -0.38
N ASN A 94 -12.87 5.63 -0.43
CA ASN A 94 -11.82 4.75 -0.92
C ASN A 94 -11.33 5.26 -2.29
N GLY A 95 -10.03 5.51 -2.41
CA GLY A 95 -9.42 5.83 -3.70
C GLY A 95 -9.59 4.67 -4.69
N LYS A 96 -9.47 4.95 -5.99
CA LYS A 96 -9.61 3.94 -7.05
C LYS A 96 -8.74 2.70 -6.80
N PHE A 97 -7.49 2.90 -6.37
CA PHE A 97 -6.57 1.83 -6.03
C PHE A 97 -7.16 0.88 -4.98
N LEU A 98 -7.54 1.41 -3.81
CA LEU A 98 -8.08 0.62 -2.72
C LEU A 98 -9.37 -0.12 -3.11
N LYS A 99 -10.22 0.52 -3.93
CA LYS A 99 -11.42 -0.11 -4.48
C LYS A 99 -11.10 -1.27 -5.43
N THR A 100 -10.01 -1.20 -6.20
CA THR A 100 -9.57 -2.30 -7.07
C THR A 100 -9.11 -3.52 -6.27
N PHE A 101 -8.38 -3.32 -5.16
CA PHE A 101 -7.81 -4.43 -4.38
C PHE A 101 -8.77 -5.02 -3.34
N VAL A 102 -9.59 -4.18 -2.70
CA VAL A 102 -10.46 -4.58 -1.58
C VAL A 102 -11.95 -4.59 -1.96
N GLY A 103 -12.30 -4.02 -3.12
CA GLY A 103 -13.68 -3.89 -3.55
C GLY A 103 -14.42 -2.70 -2.89
N PRO A 104 -15.76 -2.68 -2.94
CA PRO A 104 -16.58 -1.60 -2.38
C PRO A 104 -16.69 -1.61 -0.84
N VAL A 105 -15.83 -2.35 -0.14
CA VAL A 105 -15.88 -2.54 1.31
C VAL A 105 -15.30 -1.34 2.06
N ASN A 106 -15.93 -0.96 3.17
CA ASN A 106 -15.41 0.07 4.06
C ASN A 106 -14.27 -0.51 4.93
N VAL A 107 -13.04 -0.04 4.73
CA VAL A 107 -11.85 -0.46 5.50
C VAL A 107 -11.62 0.38 6.76
N ARG A 108 -12.60 1.19 7.14
CA ARG A 108 -12.51 2.00 8.34
C ARG A 108 -12.65 1.13 9.57
N VAL A 109 -11.70 1.28 10.47
CA VAL A 109 -11.72 0.63 11.77
C VAL A 109 -12.55 1.47 12.73
N ALA A 110 -13.51 0.86 13.41
CA ALA A 110 -14.39 1.58 14.34
C ALA A 110 -13.66 1.93 15.65
N ARG A 111 -13.00 0.95 16.27
CA ARG A 111 -12.37 1.11 17.59
C ARG A 111 -11.04 1.86 17.48
N LYS A 112 -10.82 2.82 18.39
CA LYS A 112 -9.60 3.64 18.45
C LYS A 112 -8.34 2.78 18.66
N GLU A 113 -8.44 1.76 19.50
CA GLU A 113 -7.34 0.81 19.76
C GLU A 113 -6.94 0.04 18.50
N ASP A 114 -7.91 -0.48 17.76
CA ASP A 114 -7.67 -1.22 16.52
C ASP A 114 -7.08 -0.32 15.42
N LYS A 115 -7.47 0.96 15.34
CA LYS A 115 -6.85 1.94 14.42
C LYS A 115 -5.36 2.08 14.69
N LEU A 116 -4.99 2.18 15.97
CA LEU A 116 -3.59 2.32 16.38
C LEU A 116 -2.83 1.02 16.13
N ARG A 117 -3.48 -0.13 16.34
CA ARG A 117 -2.91 -1.43 15.99
C ARG A 117 -2.61 -1.54 14.48
N VAL A 118 -3.48 -1.04 13.60
CA VAL A 118 -3.21 -0.98 12.16
C VAL A 118 -1.97 -0.12 11.86
N LYS A 119 -1.83 1.03 12.54
CA LYS A 119 -0.64 1.88 12.44
C LYS A 119 0.63 1.17 12.94
N ASP A 120 0.55 0.45 14.06
CA ASP A 120 1.68 -0.27 14.62
C ASP A 120 2.11 -1.44 13.73
N GLU A 121 1.14 -2.16 13.14
CA GLU A 121 1.41 -3.20 12.14
C GLU A 121 2.03 -2.66 10.86
N TYR A 122 1.63 -1.46 10.40
CA TYR A 122 2.30 -0.78 9.30
C TYR A 122 3.75 -0.45 9.64
N ASN A 123 3.99 0.11 10.83
CA ASN A 123 5.32 0.47 11.30
C ASN A 123 6.24 -0.75 11.42
N ASN A 124 5.75 -1.84 12.01
CA ASN A 124 6.46 -3.10 12.12
C ASN A 124 6.74 -3.72 10.74
N TYR A 125 5.76 -3.66 9.82
CA TYR A 125 5.95 -4.09 8.43
C TYR A 125 7.06 -3.30 7.73
N ARG A 126 7.10 -1.98 7.93
CA ARG A 126 8.13 -1.10 7.36
C ARG A 126 9.53 -1.40 7.89
N ASP A 127 9.64 -1.76 9.17
CA ASP A 127 10.93 -2.17 9.77
C ASP A 127 11.40 -3.52 9.22
N ARG A 128 10.50 -4.51 9.12
CA ARG A 128 10.80 -5.80 8.47
C ARG A 128 11.22 -5.61 7.02
N ALA A 129 10.55 -4.74 6.28
CA ALA A 129 10.93 -4.41 4.90
C ALA A 129 12.35 -3.85 4.81
N ALA A 130 12.73 -2.93 5.71
CA ALA A 130 14.08 -2.37 5.75
C ALA A 130 15.16 -3.44 6.01
N TYR A 131 14.89 -4.39 6.91
CA TYR A 131 15.78 -5.55 7.11
C TYR A 131 15.90 -6.42 5.85
N MET A 132 14.79 -6.68 5.15
CA MET A 132 14.82 -7.49 3.92
C MET A 132 15.55 -6.80 2.77
N PHE A 133 15.45 -5.46 2.66
CA PHE A 133 16.26 -4.66 1.75
C PHE A 133 17.77 -4.74 2.03
N LEU A 134 18.17 -5.05 3.28
CA LEU A 134 19.56 -5.29 3.63
C LEU A 134 19.95 -6.75 3.34
N LEU A 135 19.19 -7.71 3.88
CA LEU A 135 19.56 -9.13 3.89
C LEU A 135 19.47 -9.79 2.52
N PHE A 136 18.34 -9.65 1.81
CA PHE A 136 18.09 -10.37 0.56
C PHE A 136 19.14 -10.02 -0.53
N PRO A 137 19.36 -8.74 -0.89
CA PRO A 137 20.40 -8.41 -1.88
C PRO A 137 21.81 -8.74 -1.40
N SER A 138 22.11 -8.65 -0.09
CA SER A 138 23.42 -9.05 0.45
C SER A 138 23.67 -10.55 0.26
N ILE A 139 22.67 -11.38 0.54
CA ILE A 139 22.73 -12.83 0.31
C ILE A 139 22.93 -13.12 -1.18
N LEU A 140 22.19 -12.47 -2.08
CA LEU A 140 22.36 -12.67 -3.52
C LEU A 140 23.77 -12.29 -4.00
N LEU A 141 24.33 -11.19 -3.50
CA LEU A 141 25.70 -10.78 -3.84
C LEU A 141 26.75 -11.72 -3.25
N LEU A 142 26.53 -12.27 -2.05
CA LEU A 142 27.41 -13.28 -1.46
C LEU A 142 27.38 -14.59 -2.26
N LEU A 143 26.19 -15.10 -2.58
CA LEU A 143 26.02 -16.32 -3.38
C LEU A 143 26.58 -16.17 -4.79
N ARG A 144 26.47 -14.98 -5.38
CA ARG A 144 27.12 -14.64 -6.65
C ARG A 144 28.63 -14.83 -6.60
N TRP A 145 29.27 -14.41 -5.51
CA TRP A 145 30.72 -14.52 -5.35
C TRP A 145 31.16 -15.92 -4.93
N TRP A 146 30.38 -16.59 -4.07
CA TRP A 146 30.73 -17.89 -3.49
C TRP A 146 30.39 -19.07 -4.40
N ILE A 147 29.17 -19.11 -4.95
CA ILE A 147 28.61 -20.32 -5.58
C ILE A 147 28.51 -20.19 -7.10
N TRP A 148 28.18 -19.01 -7.60
CA TRP A 148 27.78 -18.86 -9.00
C TRP A 148 28.84 -18.20 -9.90
N ASP A 149 30.11 -18.20 -9.50
CA ASP A 149 31.25 -17.72 -10.31
C ASP A 149 31.03 -16.34 -10.97
N GLY A 150 30.29 -15.45 -10.30
CA GLY A 150 29.94 -14.15 -10.89
C GLY A 150 28.83 -14.16 -11.94
N CYS A 151 27.94 -15.16 -11.95
CA CYS A 151 26.65 -15.14 -12.66
C CYS A 151 25.51 -15.17 -11.64
N LEU A 152 24.52 -14.28 -11.70
CA LEU A 152 23.29 -14.45 -10.93
C LEU A 152 22.30 -15.30 -11.71
N PRO A 153 21.72 -16.38 -11.12
CA PRO A 153 20.64 -17.12 -11.74
C PRO A 153 19.42 -16.23 -11.95
N ALA A 154 18.77 -16.39 -13.11
CA ALA A 154 17.59 -15.62 -13.46
C ALA A 154 16.49 -15.73 -12.39
N LEU A 155 16.21 -16.96 -11.95
CA LEU A 155 15.21 -17.26 -10.93
C LEU A 155 15.47 -16.51 -9.62
N ALA A 156 16.73 -16.45 -9.16
CA ALA A 156 17.07 -15.82 -7.89
C ALA A 156 16.79 -14.30 -7.91
N VAL A 157 17.11 -13.63 -9.01
CA VAL A 157 16.84 -12.20 -9.19
C VAL A 157 15.34 -11.95 -9.42
N GLN A 158 14.65 -12.82 -10.16
CA GLN A 158 13.20 -12.74 -10.34
C GLN A 158 12.44 -12.92 -9.02
N MET A 159 12.90 -13.81 -8.14
CA MET A 159 12.34 -13.95 -6.78
C MET A 159 12.48 -12.65 -5.97
N TYR A 160 13.62 -11.97 -6.09
CA TYR A 160 13.81 -10.67 -5.44
C TYR A 160 12.89 -9.59 -6.05
N GLN A 161 12.74 -9.56 -7.37
CA GLN A 161 11.82 -8.63 -8.03
C GLN A 161 10.34 -8.92 -7.70
N ALA A 162 9.95 -10.18 -7.60
CA ALA A 162 8.61 -10.59 -7.18
C ALA A 162 8.33 -10.17 -5.73
N TRP A 163 9.34 -10.31 -4.87
CA TRP A 163 9.27 -9.79 -3.51
C TRP A 163 9.11 -8.26 -3.47
N LEU A 164 9.85 -7.50 -4.30
CA LEU A 164 9.67 -6.05 -4.41
C LEU A 164 8.27 -5.66 -4.90
N LEU A 165 7.72 -6.38 -5.88
CA LEU A 165 6.36 -6.18 -6.35
C LEU A 165 5.37 -6.36 -5.19
N PHE A 166 5.44 -7.51 -4.49
CA PHE A 166 4.62 -7.78 -3.32
C PHE A 166 4.76 -6.69 -2.25
N LEU A 167 5.98 -6.24 -2.00
CA LEU A 167 6.30 -5.24 -0.98
C LEU A 167 5.65 -3.89 -1.29
N TYR A 168 5.84 -3.36 -2.51
CA TYR A 168 5.30 -2.06 -2.90
C TYR A 168 3.78 -2.07 -3.06
N THR A 169 3.19 -3.18 -3.52
CA THR A 169 1.74 -3.36 -3.48
C THR A 169 1.21 -3.34 -2.04
N SER A 170 1.91 -4.00 -1.12
CA SER A 170 1.52 -4.05 0.30
C SER A 170 1.67 -2.68 0.98
N PHE A 171 2.72 -1.91 0.69
CA PHE A 171 2.87 -0.54 1.20
C PHE A 171 1.74 0.35 0.68
N ALA A 172 1.49 0.34 -0.62
CA ALA A 172 0.40 1.08 -1.23
C ALA A 172 -0.96 0.73 -0.58
N LEU A 173 -1.25 -0.55 -0.36
CA LEU A 173 -2.48 -0.98 0.30
C LEU A 173 -2.57 -0.46 1.74
N ARG A 174 -1.55 -0.71 2.56
CA ARG A 174 -1.53 -0.32 3.98
C ARG A 174 -1.62 1.19 4.16
N GLU A 175 -0.93 1.97 3.34
CA GLU A 175 -0.95 3.44 3.43
C GLU A 175 -2.28 4.03 2.96
N ASN A 176 -2.92 3.45 1.93
CA ASN A 176 -4.28 3.83 1.56
C ASN A 176 -5.29 3.53 2.68
N VAL A 177 -5.15 2.38 3.37
CA VAL A 177 -5.97 2.05 4.56
C VAL A 177 -5.73 3.06 5.68
N LEU A 178 -4.49 3.47 5.93
CA LEU A 178 -4.16 4.48 6.93
C LEU A 178 -4.75 5.85 6.61
N ILE A 179 -4.73 6.28 5.34
CA ILE A 179 -5.36 7.53 4.90
C ILE A 179 -6.87 7.53 5.18
N VAL A 180 -7.56 6.43 4.86
CA VAL A 180 -9.00 6.28 5.15
C VAL A 180 -9.29 6.32 6.66
N ASN A 181 -8.33 5.86 7.47
CA ASN A 181 -8.42 5.85 8.94
C ASN A 181 -7.87 7.13 9.61
N GLY A 182 -7.56 8.18 8.84
CA GLY A 182 -7.25 9.51 9.36
C GLY A 182 -5.76 9.86 9.45
N SER A 183 -4.88 9.04 8.88
CA SER A 183 -3.44 9.34 8.79
C SER A 183 -3.17 10.37 7.69
N ASP A 184 -2.36 11.40 7.98
CA ASP A 184 -1.96 12.40 6.97
C ASP A 184 -0.68 12.00 6.24
N ILE A 185 -0.84 11.21 5.17
CA ILE A 185 0.25 10.75 4.31
C ILE A 185 0.27 11.60 3.05
N ARG A 186 1.43 12.18 2.74
CA ARG A 186 1.58 13.03 1.55
C ARG A 186 1.40 12.23 0.25
N PRO A 187 0.73 12.80 -0.76
CA PRO A 187 0.44 12.09 -2.01
C PRO A 187 1.67 11.53 -2.72
N TRP A 188 2.81 12.25 -2.70
CA TRP A 188 4.04 11.79 -3.33
C TRP A 188 4.47 10.39 -2.88
N TRP A 189 4.39 10.08 -1.59
CA TRP A 189 4.79 8.76 -1.08
C TRP A 189 3.91 7.65 -1.64
N ILE A 190 2.60 7.90 -1.74
CA ILE A 190 1.65 6.97 -2.36
C ILE A 190 1.97 6.78 -3.85
N TYR A 191 2.22 7.88 -4.59
CA TYR A 191 2.57 7.82 -6.01
C TYR A 191 3.90 7.08 -6.24
N HIS A 192 4.89 7.26 -5.38
CA HIS A 192 6.15 6.55 -5.46
C HIS A 192 5.93 5.03 -5.35
N HIS A 193 5.06 4.56 -4.45
CA HIS A 193 4.76 3.13 -4.32
C HIS A 193 4.09 2.58 -5.57
N TYR A 194 3.18 3.34 -6.19
CA TYR A 194 2.56 2.93 -7.46
C TYR A 194 3.57 2.83 -8.59
N LEU A 195 4.47 3.81 -8.71
CA LEU A 195 5.53 3.78 -9.71
C LEU A 195 6.49 2.62 -9.47
N ALA A 196 6.89 2.39 -8.21
CA ALA A 196 7.77 1.29 -7.85
C ALA A 196 7.13 -0.09 -8.11
N MET A 197 5.83 -0.23 -7.83
CA MET A 197 5.05 -1.43 -8.17
C MET A 197 5.04 -1.69 -9.68
N LEU A 198 4.78 -0.66 -10.50
CA LEU A 198 4.83 -0.77 -11.96
C LEU A 198 6.24 -1.14 -12.44
N MET A 199 7.27 -0.49 -11.91
CA MET A 199 8.67 -0.79 -12.24
C MET A 199 9.06 -2.21 -11.85
N ALA A 200 8.62 -2.70 -10.69
CA ALA A 200 8.86 -4.08 -10.26
C ALA A 200 8.17 -5.08 -11.21
N LEU A 201 6.93 -4.79 -11.62
CA LEU A 201 6.20 -5.62 -12.59
C LEU A 201 6.90 -5.67 -13.96
N VAL A 202 7.33 -4.52 -14.49
CA VAL A 202 8.12 -4.46 -15.73
C VAL A 202 9.44 -5.22 -15.57
N SER A 203 10.10 -5.08 -14.41
CA SER A 203 11.38 -5.73 -14.15
C SER A 203 11.29 -7.26 -14.16
N LEU A 204 10.16 -7.84 -13.77
CA LEU A 204 9.93 -9.29 -13.80
C LEU A 204 9.94 -9.88 -15.21
N THR A 205 9.66 -9.05 -16.22
CA THR A 205 9.71 -9.46 -17.63
C THR A 205 11.13 -9.41 -18.22
N TRP A 206 12.12 -9.01 -17.43
CA TRP A 206 13.51 -8.89 -17.86
C TRP A 206 14.16 -10.27 -18.06
N GLU A 207 14.61 -10.54 -19.29
CA GLU A 207 15.44 -11.70 -19.57
C GLU A 207 16.85 -11.51 -19.00
N ILE A 208 17.19 -12.32 -18.00
CA ILE A 208 18.51 -12.33 -17.40
C ILE A 208 19.41 -13.19 -18.29
N LYS A 209 20.29 -12.54 -19.05
CA LYS A 209 21.21 -13.19 -19.97
C LYS A 209 22.09 -14.20 -19.22
N GLY A 210 22.07 -15.45 -19.70
CA GLY A 210 22.92 -16.54 -19.23
C GLY A 210 24.35 -16.46 -19.74
N GLN A 211 25.13 -17.51 -19.46
CA GLN A 211 26.50 -17.70 -19.96
C GLN A 211 26.57 -17.65 -21.51
N PRO A 212 27.74 -17.32 -22.11
CA PRO A 212 29.08 -17.18 -21.49
C PRO A 212 29.43 -15.78 -20.93
N ASP A 213 28.79 -14.69 -21.39
CA ASP A 213 29.13 -13.31 -20.97
C ASP A 213 28.23 -12.74 -19.86
N CYS A 214 27.74 -13.59 -18.94
CA CYS A 214 26.75 -13.20 -17.94
C CYS A 214 27.25 -12.02 -17.05
N SER A 215 28.54 -12.00 -16.72
CA SER A 215 29.09 -11.17 -15.64
C SER A 215 29.16 -9.71 -16.05
N SER A 216 29.56 -9.44 -17.29
CA SER A 216 29.55 -8.12 -17.91
C SER A 216 28.12 -7.64 -18.22
N LYS A 217 27.24 -8.56 -18.66
CA LYS A 217 25.86 -8.22 -19.06
C LYS A 217 24.91 -8.02 -17.87
N GLN A 218 25.23 -8.52 -16.68
CA GLN A 218 24.43 -8.35 -15.44
C GLN A 218 24.88 -7.17 -14.55
N ARG A 219 25.72 -6.26 -15.06
CA ARG A 219 26.24 -5.13 -14.27
C ARG A 219 25.13 -4.22 -13.72
N GLY A 220 24.05 -4.01 -14.48
CA GLY A 220 22.88 -3.28 -14.02
C GLY A 220 22.19 -3.93 -12.82
N VAL A 221 22.05 -5.26 -12.83
CA VAL A 221 21.49 -6.02 -11.70
C VAL A 221 22.38 -5.90 -10.47
N GLN A 222 23.69 -5.97 -10.63
CA GLN A 222 24.63 -5.80 -9.53
C GLN A 222 24.55 -4.40 -8.90
N LEU A 223 24.49 -3.35 -9.73
CA LEU A 223 24.32 -1.98 -9.26
C LEU A 223 22.99 -1.81 -8.52
N PHE A 224 21.92 -2.43 -9.04
CA PHE A 224 20.61 -2.42 -8.40
C PHE A 224 20.61 -3.10 -7.02
N LEU A 225 21.25 -4.27 -6.87
CA LEU A 225 21.35 -4.97 -5.58
C LEU A 225 22.19 -4.16 -4.58
N ARG A 226 23.29 -3.54 -5.01
CA ARG A 226 24.09 -2.64 -4.16
C ARG A 226 23.29 -1.41 -3.74
N TRP A 227 22.53 -0.83 -4.66
CA TRP A 227 21.61 0.26 -4.37
C TRP A 227 20.53 -0.14 -3.37
N ALA A 228 19.96 -1.35 -3.50
CA ALA A 228 18.96 -1.86 -2.58
C ALA A 228 19.51 -2.00 -1.14
N ILE A 229 20.78 -2.39 -0.99
CA ILE A 229 21.46 -2.42 0.32
C ILE A 229 21.56 -1.01 0.92
N MET A 230 22.02 -0.04 0.12
CA MET A 230 22.10 1.37 0.55
C MET A 230 20.70 1.91 0.90
N GLN A 231 19.68 1.54 0.12
CA GLN A 231 18.29 1.84 0.38
C GLN A 231 17.81 1.24 1.71
N GLY A 232 18.16 0.00 2.02
CA GLY A 232 17.86 -0.66 3.29
C GLY A 232 18.45 0.08 4.50
N ILE A 233 19.73 0.49 4.40
CA ILE A 233 20.40 1.29 5.44
C ILE A 233 19.67 2.63 5.64
N ALA A 234 19.37 3.34 4.55
CA ALA A 234 18.65 4.60 4.59
C ALA A 234 17.26 4.43 5.23
N MET A 235 16.52 3.37 4.87
CA MET A 235 15.22 3.04 5.45
C MET A 235 15.33 2.78 6.96
N HIS A 236 16.33 2.06 7.43
CA HIS A 236 16.55 1.80 8.86
C HIS A 236 16.74 3.09 9.66
N LEU A 237 17.63 3.96 9.17
CA LEU A 237 17.93 5.24 9.81
C LEU A 237 16.71 6.15 9.81
N GLN A 238 16.01 6.25 8.67
CA GLN A 238 14.79 7.04 8.53
C GLN A 238 13.68 6.54 9.45
N ASN A 239 13.44 5.23 9.47
CA ASN A 239 12.40 4.63 10.31
C ASN A 239 12.64 4.93 11.79
N ARG A 240 13.88 4.84 12.28
CA ARG A 240 14.20 5.16 13.67
C ARG A 240 14.06 6.64 13.98
N TYR A 241 14.75 7.48 13.20
CA TYR A 241 14.82 8.91 13.45
C TYR A 241 13.46 9.58 13.33
N GLN A 242 12.78 9.38 12.20
CA GLN A 242 11.52 10.06 11.92
C GLN A 242 10.40 9.56 12.85
N ARG A 243 10.41 8.28 13.26
CA ARG A 243 9.43 7.74 14.22
C ARG A 243 9.64 8.28 15.62
N GLN A 244 10.89 8.41 16.07
CA GLN A 244 11.20 9.02 17.36
C GLN A 244 10.67 10.46 17.41
N ARG A 245 10.98 11.24 16.38
CA ARG A 245 10.54 12.64 16.29
C ARG A 245 9.03 12.77 16.21
N LEU A 246 8.36 11.88 15.47
CA LEU A 246 6.90 11.87 15.40
C LEU A 246 6.26 11.60 16.76
N ARG A 247 6.80 10.65 17.54
CA ARG A 247 6.35 10.40 18.92
C ARG A 247 6.46 11.65 19.79
N THR A 248 7.58 12.37 19.72
CA THR A 248 7.76 13.65 20.43
C THR A 248 6.74 14.70 19.99
N ARG A 249 6.48 14.85 18.68
CA ARG A 249 5.47 15.81 18.19
C ARG A 249 4.05 15.47 18.64
N ILE A 250 3.71 14.18 18.69
CA ILE A 250 2.41 13.73 19.22
C ILE A 250 2.30 14.09 20.70
N ALA A 251 3.35 13.86 21.50
CA ALA A 251 3.38 14.24 22.92
C ALA A 251 3.29 15.75 23.13
N LEU A 252 3.80 16.55 22.19
CA LEU A 252 3.69 18.02 22.19
C LEU A 252 2.37 18.55 21.60
N GLY A 253 1.44 17.69 21.17
CA GLY A 253 0.20 18.11 20.50
C GLY A 253 0.38 18.69 19.09
N LYS A 254 1.59 18.64 18.52
CA LYS A 254 1.95 19.22 17.20
C LYS A 254 1.74 18.26 16.03
N ALA A 255 1.20 17.06 16.26
CA ALA A 255 0.93 16.04 15.26
C ALA A 255 -0.20 15.12 15.73
N LYS A 256 -0.95 14.53 14.79
CA LYS A 256 -2.09 13.66 15.13
C LYS A 256 -1.60 12.28 15.54
N ARG A 257 -2.34 11.62 16.44
CA ARG A 257 -1.99 10.28 16.91
C ARG A 257 -2.01 9.23 15.80
N MET A 258 -2.81 9.44 14.75
CA MET A 258 -2.87 8.56 13.57
C MET A 258 -1.80 8.84 12.52
N ASP A 259 -1.04 9.92 12.61
CA ASP A 259 0.00 10.23 11.63
C ASP A 259 1.09 9.16 11.63
N VAL A 260 1.61 8.87 10.45
CA VAL A 260 2.76 7.99 10.27
C VAL A 260 3.94 8.76 9.71
N VAL A 261 5.09 8.13 9.79
CA VAL A 261 6.34 8.66 9.24
C VAL A 261 6.23 8.75 7.73
N ALA A 262 5.95 9.95 7.20
CA ALA A 262 5.88 10.19 5.76
C ALA A 262 6.60 11.50 5.42
N GLY A 263 7.90 11.40 5.14
CA GLY A 263 8.75 12.42 4.50
C GLY A 263 9.01 13.72 5.26
N GLU A 264 8.00 14.42 5.75
CA GLU A 264 8.14 15.81 6.24
C GLU A 264 7.08 16.22 7.27
N THR A 265 6.09 15.38 7.61
CA THR A 265 5.25 15.63 8.81
C THR A 265 6.11 15.65 10.09
N ALA A 266 7.34 15.15 9.99
CA ALA A 266 8.40 15.28 10.97
C ALA A 266 9.56 16.25 10.55
N GLY A 267 9.34 17.28 9.74
CA GLY A 267 10.34 18.33 9.44
C GLY A 267 10.09 19.62 10.24
N VAL A 268 11.15 20.32 10.67
CA VAL A 268 11.15 21.79 10.81
C VAL A 268 11.73 22.31 9.50
N GLU A 269 11.31 23.49 9.05
CA GLU A 269 11.99 24.18 7.95
C GLU A 269 13.52 24.15 8.18
N GLY A 270 14.27 23.67 7.19
CA GLY A 270 15.74 23.71 7.19
C GLY A 270 16.49 22.46 7.67
N GLN A 271 15.90 21.53 8.43
CA GLN A 271 16.66 20.33 8.90
C GLN A 271 16.65 19.16 7.91
N LEU A 272 15.82 19.24 6.87
CA LEU A 272 15.79 18.28 5.76
C LEU A 272 16.93 18.46 4.75
N LEU A 273 17.71 19.54 4.85
CA LEU A 273 18.76 19.91 3.89
C LEU A 273 19.91 18.88 3.81
N LEU A 274 20.16 18.11 4.87
CA LEU A 274 21.22 17.08 4.90
C LEU A 274 20.74 15.71 4.40
N LEU A 275 19.45 15.40 4.54
CA LEU A 275 18.87 14.12 4.14
C LEU A 275 18.46 14.11 2.65
N TYR A 276 18.05 15.26 2.10
CA TYR A 276 17.71 15.43 0.69
C TYR A 276 18.84 15.04 -0.27
N PRO A 277 20.11 15.41 -0.08
CA PRO A 277 21.19 15.00 -0.97
C PRO A 277 21.40 13.48 -1.00
N VAL A 278 21.23 12.79 0.13
CA VAL A 278 21.36 11.32 0.17
C VAL A 278 20.11 10.63 -0.42
N LEU A 279 18.91 11.16 -0.16
CA LEU A 279 17.64 10.66 -0.70
C LEU A 279 17.41 11.00 -2.17
N PHE A 280 17.87 12.14 -2.68
CA PHE A 280 17.54 12.59 -4.04
C PHE A 280 18.68 12.31 -5.01
N THR A 281 19.93 12.59 -4.61
CA THR A 281 21.10 12.38 -5.48
C THR A 281 21.42 10.90 -5.67
N LEU A 282 21.19 10.06 -4.64
CA LEU A 282 21.48 8.62 -4.70
C LEU A 282 20.31 7.80 -5.29
N GLN A 283 19.07 8.26 -5.13
CA GLN A 283 17.85 7.51 -5.44
C GLN A 283 17.28 7.88 -6.83
N VAL A 284 17.34 9.14 -7.25
CA VAL A 284 16.77 9.60 -8.53
C VAL A 284 17.83 9.64 -9.64
N VAL A 285 19.02 10.17 -9.35
CA VAL A 285 20.00 10.52 -10.41
C VAL A 285 20.84 9.32 -10.86
N VAL A 286 21.33 8.49 -9.94
CA VAL A 286 22.24 7.39 -10.32
C VAL A 286 21.49 6.11 -10.69
N CYS A 287 20.53 5.67 -9.87
CA CYS A 287 19.82 4.39 -10.12
C CYS A 287 18.48 4.57 -10.84
N GLY A 288 17.74 5.65 -10.61
CA GLY A 288 16.49 5.93 -11.30
C GLY A 288 16.67 6.08 -12.81
N ILE A 289 17.64 6.89 -13.24
CA ILE A 289 17.96 7.07 -14.67
C ILE A 289 18.46 5.76 -15.28
N LEU A 290 19.35 5.01 -14.61
CA LEU A 290 19.82 3.72 -15.12
C LEU A 290 18.69 2.69 -15.25
N LEU A 291 17.79 2.60 -14.27
CA LEU A 291 16.64 1.71 -14.31
C LEU A 291 15.63 2.12 -15.37
N VAL A 292 15.39 3.42 -15.56
CA VAL A 292 14.51 3.94 -16.62
C VAL A 292 15.11 3.67 -17.99
N VAL A 293 16.40 3.96 -18.20
CA VAL A 293 17.10 3.67 -19.46
C VAL A 293 17.08 2.18 -19.77
N MET A 294 17.34 1.34 -18.77
CA MET A 294 17.24 -0.12 -18.90
C MET A 294 15.80 -0.56 -19.23
N ALA A 295 14.80 -0.06 -18.50
CA ALA A 295 13.39 -0.41 -18.71
C ALA A 295 12.87 0.04 -20.08
N VAL A 296 13.25 1.24 -20.54
CA VAL A 296 12.90 1.77 -21.86
C VAL A 296 13.56 0.95 -22.95
N GLY A 297 14.87 0.67 -22.85
CA GLY A 297 15.58 -0.16 -23.82
C GLY A 297 14.95 -1.54 -23.96
N ASN A 298 14.48 -2.12 -22.85
CA ASN A 298 13.81 -3.42 -22.87
C ASN A 298 12.36 -3.38 -23.34
N PHE A 299 11.63 -2.31 -23.04
CA PHE A 299 10.30 -2.09 -23.59
C PHE A 299 10.36 -2.03 -25.12
N VAL A 300 11.35 -1.33 -25.67
CA VAL A 300 11.61 -1.27 -27.12
C VAL A 300 11.90 -2.67 -27.67
N ASN A 301 12.82 -3.44 -27.09
CA ASN A 301 13.14 -4.79 -27.53
C ASN A 301 11.93 -5.75 -27.47
N THR A 302 11.10 -5.63 -26.44
CA THR A 302 9.90 -6.45 -26.26
C THR A 302 8.84 -6.10 -27.31
N MET A 303 8.63 -4.81 -27.56
CA MET A 303 7.73 -4.32 -28.61
C MET A 303 8.19 -4.74 -30.00
N GLU A 304 9.50 -4.68 -30.28
CA GLU A 304 10.07 -5.17 -31.53
C GLU A 304 9.84 -6.68 -31.71
N THR A 305 10.08 -7.48 -30.67
CA THR A 305 9.86 -8.93 -30.71
C THR A 305 8.39 -9.28 -30.96
N LEU A 306 7.47 -8.57 -30.30
CA LEU A 306 6.02 -8.71 -30.51
C LEU A 306 5.63 -8.32 -31.94
N MET A 307 6.12 -7.19 -32.45
CA MET A 307 5.87 -6.73 -33.81
C MET A 307 6.39 -7.71 -34.86
N LEU A 308 7.57 -8.30 -34.65
CA LEU A 308 8.12 -9.35 -35.50
C LEU A 308 7.24 -10.60 -35.49
N LYS A 309 6.84 -11.10 -34.31
CA LYS A 309 5.93 -12.25 -34.19
C LYS A 309 4.58 -11.99 -34.89
N LEU A 310 4.02 -10.79 -34.74
CA LEU A 310 2.77 -10.40 -35.41
C LEU A 310 2.93 -10.35 -36.93
N ARG A 311 4.04 -9.79 -37.44
CA ARG A 311 4.35 -9.76 -38.88
C ARG A 311 4.54 -11.16 -39.45
N PHE A 312 5.24 -12.05 -38.76
CA PHE A 312 5.39 -13.45 -39.17
C PHE A 312 4.04 -14.17 -39.20
N LYS A 313 3.21 -13.99 -38.17
CA LYS A 313 1.85 -14.56 -38.13
C LYS A 313 0.97 -14.05 -39.28
N ALA A 314 1.08 -12.76 -39.62
CA ALA A 314 0.37 -12.18 -40.76
C ALA A 314 0.87 -12.75 -42.11
N LYS A 315 2.18 -12.93 -42.28
CA LYS A 315 2.76 -13.57 -43.48
C LYS A 315 2.30 -15.03 -43.61
N MET A 316 2.34 -15.80 -42.54
CA MET A 316 1.84 -17.18 -42.49
C MET A 316 0.37 -17.28 -42.88
N LYS A 317 -0.47 -16.37 -42.35
CA LYS A 317 -1.91 -16.33 -42.67
C LYS A 317 -2.16 -16.00 -44.16
N ARG A 318 -1.38 -15.08 -44.74
CA ARG A 318 -1.43 -14.75 -46.18
C ARG A 318 -0.96 -15.91 -47.06
N ALA A 319 0.11 -16.61 -46.67
CA ALA A 319 0.61 -17.77 -47.39
C ALA A 319 -0.41 -18.93 -47.39
N LYS A 320 -1.02 -19.21 -46.24
CA LYS A 320 -2.09 -20.20 -46.11
C LYS A 320 -3.31 -19.86 -46.98
N SER A 321 -3.77 -18.61 -46.94
CA SER A 321 -4.90 -18.15 -47.77
C SER A 321 -4.62 -18.26 -49.28
N ARG A 322 -3.36 -18.05 -49.73
CA ARG A 322 -2.99 -18.26 -51.13
C ARG A 322 -3.00 -19.75 -51.50
N GLN A 323 -2.51 -20.62 -50.63
CA GLN A 323 -2.55 -22.07 -50.83
C GLN A 323 -3.99 -22.62 -50.91
N ASP A 324 -4.88 -22.11 -50.06
CA ASP A 324 -6.29 -22.50 -50.07
C ASP A 324 -6.99 -22.05 -51.37
N LEU A 325 -6.75 -20.81 -51.85
CA LEU A 325 -7.25 -20.34 -53.14
C LEU A 325 -6.73 -21.16 -54.32
N SER A 326 -5.45 -21.51 -54.33
CA SER A 326 -4.85 -22.30 -55.41
C SER A 326 -5.40 -23.73 -55.46
N ARG A 327 -5.75 -24.30 -54.30
CA ARG A 327 -6.41 -25.62 -54.22
C ARG A 327 -7.85 -25.57 -54.72
N GLN A 328 -8.55 -24.46 -54.48
CA GLN A 328 -9.93 -24.28 -54.92
C GLN A 328 -10.06 -24.08 -56.44
N HIS A 329 -8.99 -23.63 -57.11
CA HIS A 329 -8.92 -23.52 -58.58
C HIS A 329 -8.47 -24.81 -59.28
N GLN A 330 -8.00 -25.82 -58.55
CA GLN A 330 -7.52 -27.11 -59.09
C GLN A 330 -8.55 -28.25 -58.96
N ASN A 331 -9.68 -28.01 -58.30
CA ASN A 331 -10.83 -28.92 -58.19
C ASN A 331 -11.99 -28.40 -59.04
#